data_AF-A0A925NRF1-F1
#
_entry.id   AF-A0A925NRF1-F1
#
_cell.length_a   1.000
_cell.length_b   1.000
_cell.length_c   1.000
_cell.angle_alpha   90.00
_cell.angle_beta   90.00
_cell.angle_gamma   90.00
#
_symmetry.space_group_name_H-M   'P 1'
#
loop_
_entity.id
_entity.type
_entity.pdbx_description
1 polymer ?
#
loop_
_entity_poly.entity_id
_entity_poly.type
_entity_poly.pdbx_seq_one_letter_code
_entity_poly.pdbx_strand_id
1 'polypeptide(L)'
;MDTKFLAASLVLVALSSIPGPVRAEEGETSKENARSSEHKITLRRRTVDDKEQLKPEAMLSDLRDTRLSVGQVKQQAVNLFLEATRIVIKPGSQALHVSPTAINATMLNEKAKYMEARKDWLIYYMNTLEPIVQLLTDDIHDVDTNSRVVPANIEAKINPIWKTWKSDITSINRSLDEMQELIGQDSGTNIPLAKTALEIYQRASNIEKIRYRAFELLSQEYAQAELPKSKTLKKGKNSAEVSTKKNE
;
A
#
# COMPACT_ATOMS: atom_id res chain seq x y z
N MET A 1 -5.24 26.20 -55.61
CA MET A 1 -6.55 26.86 -55.42
C MET A 1 -7.51 25.81 -54.89
N ASP A 2 -8.36 26.21 -53.94
CA ASP A 2 -9.60 25.56 -53.47
C ASP A 2 -9.51 24.09 -53.01
N THR A 3 -9.57 23.78 -51.70
CA THR A 3 -10.68 23.95 -50.74
C THR A 3 -11.98 23.22 -51.11
N LYS A 4 -12.29 22.13 -50.38
CA LYS A 4 -13.31 22.14 -49.30
C LYS A 4 -13.47 20.78 -48.60
N PHE A 5 -13.78 20.86 -47.31
CA PHE A 5 -14.26 19.75 -46.46
C PHE A 5 -15.64 19.25 -46.91
N LEU A 6 -15.95 17.99 -46.57
CA LEU A 6 -17.28 17.66 -46.03
C LEU A 6 -17.20 16.42 -45.13
N ALA A 7 -17.70 16.56 -43.91
CA ALA A 7 -17.83 15.49 -42.93
C ALA A 7 -19.14 14.71 -43.16
N ALA A 8 -19.15 13.44 -42.77
CA ALA A 8 -20.37 12.65 -42.67
C ALA A 8 -20.49 12.05 -41.27
N SER A 9 -21.22 12.73 -40.39
CA SER A 9 -21.74 12.13 -39.16
C SER A 9 -22.81 11.11 -39.52
N LEU A 10 -22.78 9.92 -38.92
CA LEU A 10 -23.96 9.06 -38.83
C LEU A 10 -24.37 8.93 -37.37
N VAL A 11 -25.44 9.64 -37.01
CA VAL A 11 -26.18 9.42 -35.77
C VAL A 11 -27.21 8.33 -36.06
N LEU A 12 -27.33 7.33 -35.17
CA LEU A 12 -28.52 6.48 -35.13
C LEU A 12 -29.23 6.67 -33.78
N VAL A 13 -30.46 7.19 -33.86
CA VAL A 13 -31.39 7.32 -32.75
C VAL A 13 -32.19 6.03 -32.61
N ALA A 14 -32.41 5.57 -31.38
CA ALA A 14 -33.47 4.62 -31.06
C ALA A 14 -34.23 5.12 -29.80
N LEU A 15 -35.25 5.93 -30.05
CA LEU A 15 -36.26 6.37 -29.07
C LEU A 15 -37.46 5.42 -29.13
N SER A 16 -38.05 5.07 -27.98
CA SER A 16 -39.38 4.44 -27.94
C SER A 16 -40.26 4.96 -26.78
N SER A 17 -41.06 5.98 -27.13
CA SER A 17 -42.49 6.17 -26.80
C SER A 17 -43.03 6.41 -25.36
N ILE A 18 -44.05 7.30 -25.31
CA ILE A 18 -44.71 8.07 -24.19
C ILE A 18 -46.23 8.17 -24.57
N PRO A 19 -47.29 8.36 -23.71
CA PRO A 19 -47.46 8.84 -22.30
C PRO A 19 -47.83 7.70 -21.29
N GLY A 20 -48.47 7.83 -20.11
CA GLY A 20 -49.20 8.84 -19.29
C GLY A 20 -50.45 8.16 -18.62
N PRO A 21 -51.32 8.81 -17.80
CA PRO A 21 -51.42 10.23 -17.39
C PRO A 21 -51.41 10.47 -15.85
N VAL A 22 -51.69 11.71 -15.43
CA VAL A 22 -51.73 12.20 -14.03
C VAL A 22 -53.13 12.07 -13.41
N ARG A 23 -53.20 11.77 -12.09
CA ARG A 23 -54.27 12.28 -11.19
C ARG A 23 -53.73 12.45 -9.78
N ALA A 24 -54.06 13.57 -9.15
CA ALA A 24 -53.80 13.83 -7.73
C ALA A 24 -55.07 13.54 -6.92
N GLU A 25 -54.90 13.00 -5.71
CA GLU A 25 -55.87 13.07 -4.61
C GLU A 25 -55.12 12.81 -3.29
N GLU A 26 -55.66 13.34 -2.20
CA GLU A 26 -55.01 13.46 -0.88
C GLU A 26 -55.24 12.21 -0.01
N GLY A 27 -54.37 11.93 0.97
CA GLY A 27 -54.76 11.05 2.08
C GLY A 27 -53.65 10.18 2.71
N GLU A 28 -53.47 10.39 4.01
CA GLU A 28 -53.10 9.39 5.03
C GLU A 28 -51.73 8.67 4.96
N THR A 29 -50.90 9.11 5.91
CA THR A 29 -49.83 8.38 6.60
C THR A 29 -49.84 6.84 6.51
N SER A 30 -48.72 6.26 6.05
CA SER A 30 -48.20 4.99 6.57
C SER A 30 -46.67 4.98 6.49
N LYS A 31 -46.03 4.56 7.59
CA LYS A 31 -44.57 4.43 7.68
C LYS A 31 -44.16 3.12 7.03
N GLU A 32 -43.36 3.15 5.96
CA GLU A 32 -42.70 1.95 5.45
C GLU A 32 -41.18 2.16 5.35
N ASN A 33 -40.44 1.31 6.05
CA ASN A 33 -38.98 1.39 6.15
C ASN A 33 -38.32 0.90 4.86
N ALA A 34 -38.02 1.82 3.94
CA ALA A 34 -37.11 1.57 2.84
C ALA A 34 -35.67 1.34 3.36
N ARG A 35 -35.35 0.12 3.80
CA ARG A 35 -33.97 -0.32 4.03
C ARG A 35 -33.26 -0.46 2.68
N SER A 36 -32.75 0.66 2.17
CA SER A 36 -31.63 0.62 1.22
C SER A 36 -30.45 -0.03 1.93
N SER A 37 -30.17 -1.29 1.62
CA SER A 37 -28.98 -1.97 2.11
C SER A 37 -27.77 -1.56 1.27
N GLU A 38 -27.38 -0.29 1.38
CA GLU A 38 -26.03 0.11 0.99
C GLU A 38 -25.04 -0.78 1.75
N HIS A 39 -24.34 -1.65 1.03
CA HIS A 39 -23.17 -2.35 1.54
C HIS A 39 -22.02 -1.35 1.67
N LYS A 40 -22.18 -0.41 2.60
CA LYS A 40 -21.12 0.47 3.06
C LYS A 40 -20.06 -0.41 3.70
N ILE A 41 -19.01 -0.72 2.94
CA ILE A 41 -17.79 -1.34 3.46
C ILE A 41 -17.21 -0.37 4.48
N THR A 42 -17.61 -0.56 5.72
CA THR A 42 -17.11 0.22 6.84
C THR A 42 -15.75 -0.37 7.15
N LEU A 43 -14.71 0.14 6.49
CA LEU A 43 -13.32 -0.10 6.88
C LEU A 43 -13.26 0.20 8.39
N ARG A 44 -13.02 -0.85 9.19
CA ARG A 44 -13.03 -0.73 10.65
C ARG A 44 -11.81 0.10 11.06
N ARG A 45 -12.00 1.41 11.16
CA ARG A 45 -11.14 2.28 11.97
C ARG A 45 -11.02 1.63 13.34
N ARG A 46 -9.80 1.41 13.82
CA ARG A 46 -9.55 0.79 15.11
C ARG A 46 -9.86 1.79 16.22
N THR A 47 -11.13 1.84 16.63
CA THR A 47 -11.48 2.26 17.99
C THR A 47 -11.22 1.07 18.93
N VAL A 48 -9.95 0.66 19.04
CA VAL A 48 -9.48 -0.10 20.19
C VAL A 48 -9.28 0.94 21.29
N ASP A 49 -9.75 0.65 22.50
CA ASP A 49 -9.65 1.57 23.65
C ASP A 49 -8.18 2.00 23.81
N ASP A 50 -7.89 3.32 23.83
CA ASP A 50 -6.56 3.94 23.57
C ASP A 50 -5.44 3.56 24.59
N LYS A 51 -5.70 2.59 25.46
CA LYS A 51 -4.84 2.12 26.55
C LYS A 51 -4.59 0.62 26.54
N GLU A 52 -5.28 -0.16 25.71
CA GLU A 52 -5.01 -1.60 25.60
C GLU A 52 -3.82 -1.86 24.68
N GLN A 53 -2.78 -2.50 25.24
CA GLN A 53 -1.65 -3.00 24.46
C GLN A 53 -2.15 -4.03 23.44
N LEU A 54 -1.88 -3.78 22.14
CA LEU A 54 -2.17 -4.73 21.07
C LEU A 54 -1.52 -6.08 21.38
N LYS A 55 -2.32 -7.15 21.27
CA LYS A 55 -1.84 -8.51 21.48
C LYS A 55 -0.78 -8.89 20.42
N PRO A 56 0.23 -9.72 20.77
CA PRO A 56 1.27 -10.16 19.84
C PRO A 56 0.74 -10.65 18.48
N GLU A 57 -0.33 -11.45 18.51
CA GLU A 57 -0.95 -12.06 17.34
C GLU A 57 -1.64 -11.03 16.45
N ALA A 58 -2.20 -9.96 17.05
CA ALA A 58 -2.77 -8.85 16.29
C ALA A 58 -1.67 -8.10 15.54
N MET A 59 -0.58 -7.71 16.22
CA MET A 59 0.54 -7.02 15.57
C MET A 59 1.19 -7.85 14.45
N LEU A 60 1.30 -9.17 14.62
CA LEU A 60 1.81 -10.07 13.58
C LEU A 60 0.81 -10.28 12.44
N SER A 61 -0.50 -10.29 12.72
CA SER A 61 -1.54 -10.27 11.67
C SER A 61 -1.49 -8.99 10.85
N ASP A 62 -1.27 -7.84 11.49
CA ASP A 62 -1.19 -6.55 10.81
C ASP A 62 -0.02 -6.55 9.82
N LEU A 63 1.17 -6.93 10.27
CA LEU A 63 2.34 -7.09 9.41
C LEU A 63 2.18 -8.16 8.34
N ARG A 64 1.27 -9.13 8.50
CA ARG A 64 0.88 -10.06 7.42
C ARG A 64 -0.02 -9.37 6.41
N ASP A 65 -1.01 -8.61 6.85
CA ASP A 65 -2.07 -8.05 6.02
C ASP A 65 -1.56 -6.84 5.22
N THR A 66 -0.69 -5.99 5.79
CA THR A 66 -0.01 -4.90 5.08
C THR A 66 0.82 -5.38 3.87
N ARG A 67 1.23 -6.66 3.84
CA ARG A 67 1.93 -7.27 2.70
C ARG A 67 1.12 -7.16 1.40
N LEU A 68 -0.21 -7.26 1.48
CA LEU A 68 -1.09 -7.17 0.31
C LEU A 68 -1.05 -5.74 -0.25
N SER A 69 -1.26 -4.74 0.59
CA SER A 69 -1.20 -3.31 0.23
C SER A 69 0.14 -2.95 -0.42
N VAL A 70 1.26 -3.33 0.20
CA VAL A 70 2.61 -3.06 -0.34
C VAL A 70 2.86 -3.82 -1.65
N GLY A 71 2.34 -5.05 -1.78
CA GLY A 71 2.37 -5.82 -3.02
C GLY A 71 1.60 -5.14 -4.17
N GLN A 72 0.43 -4.58 -3.87
CA GLN A 72 -0.37 -3.82 -4.83
C GLN A 72 0.33 -2.52 -5.25
N VAL A 73 0.90 -1.75 -4.29
CA VAL A 73 1.72 -0.55 -4.58
C VAL A 73 2.84 -0.88 -5.55
N LYS A 74 3.58 -1.97 -5.29
CA LYS A 74 4.64 -2.44 -6.21
C LYS A 74 4.11 -2.78 -7.60
N GLN A 75 3.00 -3.50 -7.70
CA GLN A 75 2.47 -3.90 -9.01
C GLN A 75 1.97 -2.70 -9.82
N GLN A 76 1.30 -1.71 -9.19
CA GLN A 76 0.89 -0.50 -9.91
C GLN A 76 2.09 0.36 -10.33
N ALA A 77 3.15 0.42 -9.52
CA ALA A 77 4.40 1.06 -9.92
C ALA A 77 5.05 0.38 -11.14
N VAL A 78 5.00 -0.95 -11.23
CA VAL A 78 5.41 -1.68 -12.44
C VAL A 78 4.51 -1.34 -13.63
N ASN A 79 3.19 -1.28 -13.44
CA ASN A 79 2.25 -0.94 -14.51
C ASN A 79 2.45 0.48 -15.05
N LEU A 80 2.66 1.47 -14.17
CA LEU A 80 3.00 2.86 -14.51
C LEU A 80 4.31 2.95 -15.29
N PHE A 81 5.36 2.26 -14.83
CA PHE A 81 6.64 2.18 -15.53
C PHE A 81 6.47 1.59 -16.93
N LEU A 82 5.77 0.47 -17.06
CA LEU A 82 5.57 -0.20 -18.33
C LEU A 82 4.74 0.64 -19.32
N GLU A 83 3.75 1.41 -18.86
CA GLU A 83 3.00 2.35 -19.70
C GLU A 83 3.89 3.51 -20.17
N ALA A 84 4.71 4.08 -19.29
CA ALA A 84 5.66 5.13 -19.62
C ALA A 84 6.76 4.66 -20.60
N THR A 85 7.22 3.40 -20.48
CA THR A 85 8.29 2.83 -21.33
C THR A 85 7.77 2.01 -22.51
N ARG A 86 6.55 2.27 -23.01
CA ARG A 86 6.00 1.55 -24.18
C ARG A 86 6.83 1.76 -25.44
N ILE A 87 7.09 0.69 -26.17
CA ILE A 87 7.83 0.69 -27.45
C ILE A 87 6.95 0.18 -28.59
N VAL A 88 7.26 0.61 -29.82
CA VAL A 88 6.62 0.08 -31.03
C VAL A 88 7.13 -1.34 -31.30
N ILE A 89 6.25 -2.32 -31.15
CA ILE A 89 6.51 -3.72 -31.52
C ILE A 89 6.57 -3.82 -33.05
N LYS A 90 7.61 -4.45 -33.59
CA LYS A 90 7.81 -4.63 -35.04
C LYS A 90 7.49 -6.07 -35.45
N PRO A 91 7.15 -6.33 -36.73
CA PRO A 91 7.10 -7.69 -37.25
C PRO A 91 8.42 -8.43 -36.95
N GLY A 92 8.32 -9.65 -36.41
CA GLY A 92 9.48 -10.45 -35.97
C GLY A 92 10.03 -10.12 -34.57
N SER A 93 9.46 -9.16 -33.84
CA SER A 93 9.74 -9.02 -32.39
C SER A 93 9.29 -10.25 -31.62
N GLN A 94 10.09 -10.69 -30.63
CA GLN A 94 9.75 -11.82 -29.77
C GLN A 94 8.48 -11.52 -28.96
N ALA A 95 7.59 -12.51 -28.85
CA ALA A 95 6.40 -12.40 -28.00
C ALA A 95 6.80 -12.34 -26.51
N LEU A 96 6.29 -11.33 -25.80
CA LEU A 96 6.36 -11.26 -24.35
C LEU A 96 5.29 -12.19 -23.77
N HIS A 97 5.70 -13.37 -23.32
CA HIS A 97 4.79 -14.37 -22.74
C HIS A 97 4.29 -14.01 -21.32
N VAL A 98 5.03 -13.17 -20.58
CA VAL A 98 4.72 -12.78 -19.20
C VAL A 98 5.10 -11.31 -19.00
N SER A 99 4.22 -10.53 -18.37
CA SER A 99 4.52 -9.16 -17.95
C SER A 99 5.54 -9.17 -16.79
N PRO A 100 6.52 -8.24 -16.76
CA PRO A 100 7.43 -8.11 -15.62
C PRO A 100 6.66 -7.92 -14.30
N THR A 101 7.11 -8.60 -13.24
CA THR A 101 6.61 -8.45 -11.85
C THR A 101 7.54 -7.57 -10.99
N ALA A 102 8.61 -7.05 -11.58
CA ALA A 102 9.63 -6.24 -10.95
C ALA A 102 10.26 -5.30 -11.98
N ILE A 103 10.66 -4.11 -11.55
CA ILE A 103 11.40 -3.13 -12.35
C ILE A 103 12.70 -2.71 -11.67
N ASN A 104 13.66 -2.22 -12.46
CA ASN A 104 14.94 -1.70 -11.97
C ASN A 104 15.47 -0.62 -12.94
N ALA A 105 16.50 0.12 -12.51
CA ALA A 105 17.06 1.23 -13.30
C ALA A 105 17.61 0.83 -14.67
N THR A 106 18.11 -0.40 -14.85
CA THR A 106 18.69 -0.85 -16.13
C THR A 106 17.63 -1.15 -17.20
N MET A 107 16.35 -1.27 -16.81
CA MET A 107 15.23 -1.39 -17.74
C MET A 107 14.85 -0.05 -18.40
N LEU A 108 15.27 1.08 -17.82
CA LEU A 108 15.02 2.40 -18.39
C LEU A 108 16.14 2.80 -19.36
N ASN A 109 15.86 2.77 -20.66
CA ASN A 109 16.73 3.38 -21.66
C ASN A 109 16.35 4.86 -21.84
N GLU A 110 17.12 5.79 -21.27
CA GLU A 110 16.87 7.23 -21.39
C GLU A 110 17.02 7.78 -22.82
N LYS A 111 17.69 7.05 -23.71
CA LYS A 111 17.91 7.43 -25.11
C LYS A 111 16.89 6.82 -26.07
N ALA A 112 15.97 5.98 -25.57
CA ALA A 112 14.93 5.37 -26.40
C ALA A 112 13.78 6.35 -26.65
N LYS A 113 13.26 6.35 -27.88
CA LYS A 113 12.01 7.03 -28.20
C LYS A 113 10.84 6.11 -27.87
N TYR A 114 10.26 6.28 -26.69
CA TYR A 114 9.02 5.61 -26.28
C TYR A 114 7.82 6.14 -27.07
N MET A 115 6.75 5.34 -27.10
CA MET A 115 5.43 5.76 -27.55
C MET A 115 4.82 6.73 -26.54
N GLU A 116 3.91 7.60 -26.97
CA GLU A 116 3.11 8.41 -26.05
C GLU A 116 2.36 7.51 -25.05
N ALA A 117 2.48 7.84 -23.76
CA ALA A 117 1.80 7.12 -22.69
C ALA A 117 0.30 7.46 -22.70
N ARG A 118 -0.56 6.45 -22.55
CA ARG A 118 -2.02 6.66 -22.59
C ARG A 118 -2.47 7.24 -21.26
N LYS A 119 -2.88 8.52 -21.27
CA LYS A 119 -3.30 9.27 -20.09
C LYS A 119 -4.36 8.53 -19.27
N ASP A 120 -5.37 7.93 -19.91
CA ASP A 120 -6.41 7.14 -19.23
C ASP A 120 -5.86 5.96 -18.43
N TRP A 121 -4.81 5.29 -18.93
CA TRP A 121 -4.17 4.18 -18.22
C TRP A 121 -3.30 4.66 -17.06
N LEU A 122 -2.58 5.78 -17.23
CA LEU A 122 -1.83 6.40 -16.13
C LEU A 122 -2.78 6.84 -15.00
N ILE A 123 -3.87 7.52 -15.34
CA ILE A 123 -4.93 7.95 -14.41
C ILE A 123 -5.57 6.72 -13.73
N TYR A 124 -5.88 5.66 -14.48
CA TYR A 124 -6.41 4.42 -13.91
C TYR A 124 -5.45 3.82 -12.86
N TYR A 125 -4.15 3.67 -13.19
CA TYR A 125 -3.19 3.12 -12.24
C TYR A 125 -3.02 4.03 -11.01
N MET A 126 -2.96 5.35 -11.20
CA MET A 126 -2.91 6.34 -10.11
C MET A 126 -4.12 6.23 -9.17
N ASN A 127 -5.34 6.23 -9.71
CA ASN A 127 -6.58 6.14 -8.94
C ASN A 127 -6.72 4.79 -8.19
N THR A 128 -6.01 3.73 -8.61
CA THR A 128 -5.92 2.47 -7.85
C THR A 128 -4.81 2.45 -6.80
N LEU A 129 -3.85 3.37 -6.89
CA LEU A 129 -2.64 3.42 -6.06
C LEU A 129 -2.80 4.40 -4.88
N GLU A 130 -3.33 5.59 -5.17
CA GLU A 130 -3.61 6.65 -4.19
C GLU A 130 -4.39 6.18 -2.95
N PRO A 131 -5.55 5.48 -3.05
CA PRO A 131 -6.28 5.04 -1.86
C PRO A 131 -5.49 4.04 -0.99
N ILE A 132 -4.57 3.26 -1.58
CA ILE A 132 -3.73 2.33 -0.83
C ILE A 132 -2.64 3.09 -0.06
N VAL A 133 -2.05 4.12 -0.68
CA VAL A 133 -1.04 4.98 -0.05
C VAL A 133 -1.66 5.88 1.02
N GLN A 134 -2.90 6.34 0.83
CA GLN A 134 -3.64 7.08 1.86
C GLN A 134 -3.87 6.21 3.10
N LEU A 135 -4.33 4.96 2.96
CA LEU A 135 -4.49 4.04 4.10
C LEU A 135 -3.17 3.84 4.88
N LEU A 136 -2.06 3.64 4.16
CA LEU A 136 -0.73 3.51 4.77
C LEU A 136 -0.25 4.82 5.45
N THR A 137 -0.76 5.97 5.04
CA THR A 137 -0.47 7.28 5.63
C THR A 137 -1.36 7.56 6.85
N ASP A 138 -2.62 7.13 6.80
CA ASP A 138 -3.54 7.16 7.94
C ASP A 138 -3.03 6.26 9.08
N ASP A 139 -2.48 5.07 8.76
CA ASP A 139 -1.82 4.17 9.73
C ASP A 139 -0.62 4.85 10.43
N ILE A 140 0.15 5.69 9.71
CA ILE A 140 1.24 6.48 10.31
C ILE A 140 0.68 7.54 11.25
N HIS A 141 -0.36 8.26 10.82
CA HIS A 141 -0.98 9.32 11.60
C HIS A 141 -1.62 8.79 12.89
N ASP A 142 -2.25 7.61 12.84
CA ASP A 142 -2.79 6.90 13.99
C ASP A 142 -1.69 6.57 15.02
N VAL A 143 -0.58 5.97 14.57
CA VAL A 143 0.56 5.62 15.44
C VAL A 143 1.27 6.87 16.01
N ASP A 144 1.39 7.96 15.23
CA ASP A 144 1.96 9.23 15.71
C ASP A 144 1.06 9.92 16.75
N THR A 145 -0.27 9.78 16.63
CA THR A 145 -1.25 10.47 17.49
C THR A 145 -1.53 9.70 18.77
N ASN A 146 -1.79 8.40 18.66
CA ASN A 146 -2.25 7.55 19.76
C ASN A 146 -1.10 6.82 20.47
N SER A 147 0.11 6.83 19.88
CA SER A 147 1.29 6.08 20.31
C SER A 147 1.12 4.55 20.27
N ARG A 148 2.22 3.83 20.03
CA ARG A 148 2.24 2.36 20.14
C ARG A 148 2.68 1.92 21.54
N VAL A 149 1.80 1.25 22.27
CA VAL A 149 2.19 0.56 23.51
C VAL A 149 2.88 -0.75 23.14
N VAL A 150 4.20 -0.80 23.25
CA VAL A 150 5.01 -2.02 23.09
C VAL A 150 6.04 -2.13 24.22
N PRO A 151 6.54 -3.33 24.57
CA PRO A 151 7.57 -3.48 25.59
C PRO A 151 8.86 -2.75 25.20
N ALA A 152 9.53 -2.10 26.15
CA ALA A 152 10.68 -1.23 25.86
C ALA A 152 11.84 -1.92 25.11
N ASN A 153 12.05 -3.23 25.30
CA ASN A 153 13.04 -4.02 24.55
C ASN A 153 12.67 -4.16 23.06
N ILE A 154 11.37 -4.25 22.76
CA ILE A 154 10.84 -4.27 21.39
C ILE A 154 10.87 -2.86 20.81
N GLU A 155 10.47 -1.86 21.58
CA GLU A 155 10.41 -0.45 21.16
C GLU A 155 11.77 0.04 20.64
N ALA A 156 12.85 -0.21 21.38
CA ALA A 156 14.21 0.16 21.00
C ALA A 156 14.66 -0.47 19.66
N LYS A 157 14.15 -1.66 19.31
CA LYS A 157 14.45 -2.37 18.06
C LYS A 157 13.55 -1.94 16.89
N ILE A 158 12.28 -1.59 17.18
CA ILE A 158 11.28 -1.20 16.18
C ILE A 158 11.37 0.29 15.83
N ASN A 159 11.71 1.19 16.75
CA ASN A 159 11.76 2.64 16.49
C ASN A 159 12.64 3.05 15.30
N PRO A 160 13.86 2.50 15.09
CA PRO A 160 14.67 2.79 13.90
C PRO A 160 14.00 2.32 12.59
N ILE A 161 13.37 1.15 12.63
CA ILE A 161 12.69 0.49 11.49
C ILE A 161 11.43 1.28 11.11
N TRP A 162 10.66 1.75 12.10
CA TRP A 162 9.51 2.63 11.93
C TRP A 162 9.87 3.99 11.30
N LYS A 163 11.02 4.58 11.67
CA LYS A 163 11.45 5.84 11.07
C LYS A 163 11.66 5.71 9.55
N THR A 164 12.26 4.61 9.09
CA THR A 164 12.42 4.33 7.65
C THR A 164 11.08 4.01 6.98
N TRP A 165 10.22 3.21 7.63
CA TRP A 165 8.85 2.92 7.17
C TRP A 165 8.07 4.20 6.84
N LYS A 166 7.98 5.11 7.82
CA LYS A 166 7.33 6.42 7.69
C LYS A 166 7.93 7.24 6.56
N SER A 167 9.27 7.33 6.52
CA SER A 167 9.98 8.09 5.49
C SER A 167 9.70 7.58 4.07
N ASP A 168 9.63 6.26 3.85
CA ASP A 168 9.38 5.71 2.52
C ASP A 168 7.91 5.86 2.09
N ILE A 169 6.93 5.75 3.00
CA ILE A 169 5.51 6.01 2.67
C ILE A 169 5.29 7.49 2.33
N THR A 170 5.81 8.42 3.14
CA THR A 170 5.74 9.85 2.81
C THR A 170 6.45 10.18 1.49
N SER A 171 7.54 9.47 1.16
CA SER A 171 8.20 9.61 -0.15
C SER A 171 7.33 9.09 -1.30
N ILE A 172 6.65 7.95 -1.13
CA ILE A 172 5.70 7.44 -2.12
C ILE A 172 4.57 8.42 -2.35
N ASN A 173 3.98 9.00 -1.29
CA ASN A 173 2.91 9.99 -1.43
C ASN A 173 3.37 11.19 -2.26
N ARG A 174 4.54 11.75 -1.95
CA ARG A 174 5.10 12.86 -2.76
C ARG A 174 5.34 12.44 -4.22
N SER A 175 5.80 11.22 -4.45
CA SER A 175 5.94 10.68 -5.82
C SER A 175 4.59 10.44 -6.52
N LEU A 176 3.46 10.34 -5.81
CA LEU A 176 2.13 10.38 -6.43
C LEU A 176 1.77 11.80 -6.87
N ASP A 177 2.01 12.79 -6.02
CA ASP A 177 1.81 14.21 -6.36
C ASP A 177 2.63 14.59 -7.60
N GLU A 178 3.94 14.25 -7.60
CA GLU A 178 4.86 14.41 -8.74
C GLU A 178 4.35 13.68 -10.01
N MET A 179 3.81 12.47 -9.88
CA MET A 179 3.26 11.71 -11.02
C MET A 179 2.01 12.39 -11.59
N GLN A 180 1.14 12.94 -10.75
CA GLN A 180 -0.08 13.62 -11.17
C GLN A 180 0.23 14.91 -11.95
N GLU A 181 1.22 15.70 -11.49
CA GLU A 181 1.73 16.85 -12.24
C GLU A 181 2.28 16.43 -13.61
N LEU A 182 3.10 15.38 -13.67
CA LEU A 182 3.72 14.89 -14.90
C LEU A 182 2.71 14.34 -15.92
N ILE A 183 1.58 13.76 -15.49
CA ILE A 183 0.49 13.31 -16.38
C ILE A 183 -0.21 14.51 -17.04
N GLY A 184 -0.29 15.65 -16.34
CA GLY A 184 -0.88 16.89 -16.86
C GLY A 184 0.02 17.66 -17.84
N GLN A 185 1.34 17.50 -17.76
CA GLN A 185 2.31 18.24 -18.56
C GLN A 185 2.56 17.63 -19.95
N ASP A 186 2.55 18.47 -20.98
CA ASP A 186 3.09 18.10 -22.30
C ASP A 186 4.61 18.35 -22.32
N SER A 187 5.36 17.35 -21.86
CA SER A 187 6.83 17.40 -21.76
C SER A 187 7.55 16.81 -22.98
N GLY A 188 6.83 16.27 -23.95
CA GLY A 188 7.39 15.56 -25.11
C GLY A 188 8.17 14.28 -24.79
N THR A 189 8.21 13.83 -23.53
CA THR A 189 8.97 12.64 -23.11
C THR A 189 8.38 11.96 -21.86
N ASN A 190 8.32 10.63 -21.86
CA ASN A 190 7.82 9.86 -20.72
C ASN A 190 8.90 9.53 -19.67
N ILE A 191 10.16 9.96 -19.87
CA ILE A 191 11.27 9.62 -18.98
C ILE A 191 11.00 10.02 -17.51
N PRO A 192 10.44 11.21 -17.19
CA PRO A 192 10.09 11.56 -15.82
C PRO A 192 9.10 10.57 -15.19
N LEU A 193 7.99 10.25 -15.88
CA LEU A 193 6.98 9.29 -15.44
C LEU A 193 7.62 7.92 -15.09
N ALA A 194 8.50 7.43 -15.96
CA ALA A 194 9.21 6.17 -15.72
C ALA A 194 10.16 6.24 -14.51
N LYS A 195 10.81 7.38 -14.26
CA LYS A 195 11.68 7.58 -13.09
C LYS A 195 10.87 7.63 -11.79
N THR A 196 9.77 8.37 -11.76
CA THR A 196 8.88 8.46 -10.59
C THR A 196 8.25 7.10 -10.27
N ALA A 197 7.81 6.35 -11.30
CA ALA A 197 7.31 4.98 -11.12
C ALA A 197 8.37 4.02 -10.55
N LEU A 198 9.62 4.16 -11.01
CA LEU A 198 10.74 3.40 -10.49
C LEU A 198 11.05 3.77 -9.02
N GLU A 199 10.98 5.03 -8.63
CA GLU A 199 11.12 5.42 -7.21
C GLU A 199 10.04 4.79 -6.35
N ILE A 200 8.75 4.91 -6.72
CA ILE A 200 7.64 4.28 -5.98
C ILE A 200 7.89 2.78 -5.79
N TYR A 201 8.32 2.07 -6.85
CA TYR A 201 8.64 0.65 -6.76
C TYR A 201 9.81 0.34 -5.81
N GLN A 202 10.86 1.17 -5.81
CA GLN A 202 12.02 1.03 -4.93
C GLN A 202 11.63 1.27 -3.46
N ARG A 203 10.87 2.32 -3.17
CA ARG A 203 10.34 2.64 -1.84
C ARG A 203 9.47 1.51 -1.32
N ALA A 204 8.48 1.06 -2.11
CA ALA A 204 7.60 -0.05 -1.75
C ALA A 204 8.37 -1.38 -1.57
N SER A 205 9.42 -1.60 -2.35
CA SER A 205 10.33 -2.74 -2.17
C SER A 205 11.18 -2.64 -0.91
N ASN A 206 11.45 -1.44 -0.40
CA ASN A 206 12.11 -1.25 0.90
C ASN A 206 11.12 -1.48 2.05
N ILE A 207 9.91 -0.92 1.95
CA ILE A 207 8.80 -1.14 2.88
C ILE A 207 8.54 -2.64 3.08
N GLU A 208 8.51 -3.46 2.02
CA GLU A 208 8.33 -4.92 2.15
C GLU A 208 9.47 -5.60 2.93
N LYS A 209 10.74 -5.15 2.78
CA LYS A 209 11.87 -5.66 3.57
C LYS A 209 11.76 -5.24 5.04
N ILE A 210 11.33 -4.01 5.29
CA ILE A 210 11.12 -3.44 6.62
C ILE A 210 9.98 -4.19 7.33
N ARG A 211 8.87 -4.45 6.64
CA ARG A 211 7.73 -5.28 7.08
C ARG A 211 8.19 -6.68 7.52
N TYR A 212 8.96 -7.34 6.65
CA TYR A 212 9.47 -8.68 6.89
C TYR A 212 10.41 -8.72 8.10
N ARG A 213 11.36 -7.78 8.19
CA ARG A 213 12.27 -7.64 9.34
C ARG A 213 11.53 -7.34 10.65
N ALA A 214 10.50 -6.50 10.61
CA ALA A 214 9.65 -6.21 11.78
C ALA A 214 8.92 -7.48 12.25
N PHE A 215 8.39 -8.28 11.31
CA PHE A 215 7.71 -9.54 11.61
C PHE A 215 8.65 -10.56 12.27
N GLU A 216 9.87 -10.72 11.75
CA GLU A 216 10.89 -11.60 12.34
C GLU A 216 11.27 -11.15 13.75
N LEU A 217 11.51 -9.85 13.96
CA LEU A 217 11.86 -9.29 15.27
C LEU A 217 10.73 -9.51 16.28
N LEU A 218 9.49 -9.13 15.96
CA LEU A 218 8.36 -9.31 16.86
C LEU A 218 8.14 -10.79 17.19
N SER A 219 8.19 -11.67 16.19
CA SER A 219 8.02 -13.12 16.38
C SER A 219 9.09 -13.70 17.33
N GLN A 220 10.35 -13.27 17.20
CA GLN A 220 11.44 -13.71 18.07
C GLN A 220 11.31 -13.18 19.50
N GLU A 221 10.97 -11.90 19.68
CA GLU A 221 10.86 -11.29 21.02
C GLU A 221 9.65 -11.84 21.78
N TYR A 222 8.51 -12.05 21.12
CA TYR A 222 7.32 -12.63 21.77
C TYR A 222 7.53 -14.11 22.13
N ALA A 223 8.13 -14.91 21.24
CA ALA A 223 8.48 -16.30 21.58
C ALA A 223 9.46 -16.41 22.76
N GLN A 224 10.37 -15.44 22.92
CA GLN A 224 11.26 -15.37 24.10
C GLN A 224 10.54 -14.92 25.37
N ALA A 225 9.51 -14.07 25.26
CA ALA A 225 8.70 -13.61 26.39
C ALA A 225 7.77 -14.71 26.94
N GLU A 226 7.29 -15.62 26.08
CA GLU A 226 6.45 -16.76 26.47
C GLU A 226 7.23 -17.91 27.14
N LEU A 227 8.56 -17.96 27.03
CA LEU A 227 9.36 -18.97 27.72
C LEU A 227 9.26 -18.77 29.25
N PRO A 228 8.69 -19.73 30.00
CA PRO A 228 8.50 -19.56 31.43
C PRO A 228 9.85 -19.44 32.15
N LYS A 229 9.92 -18.57 33.17
CA LYS A 229 11.07 -18.38 34.09
C LYS A 229 11.39 -19.62 34.97
N SER A 230 11.07 -20.82 34.49
CA SER A 230 11.20 -22.12 35.15
C SER A 230 12.62 -22.69 35.11
N LYS A 231 13.65 -21.88 35.42
CA LYS A 231 15.02 -22.36 35.63
C LYS A 231 15.91 -21.49 36.53
N THR A 232 15.31 -20.79 37.50
CA THR A 232 16.07 -20.04 38.53
C THR A 232 15.64 -20.43 39.96
N LEU A 233 15.64 -21.73 40.25
CA LEU A 233 15.51 -22.23 41.63
C LEU A 233 16.28 -23.56 41.79
N LYS A 234 16.91 -23.72 42.97
CA LYS A 234 17.75 -24.85 43.41
C LYS A 234 19.15 -24.96 42.78
N LYS A 235 20.04 -24.02 43.13
CA LYS A 235 21.37 -24.40 43.58
C LYS A 235 21.33 -24.60 45.10
N GLY A 236 20.97 -25.81 45.54
CA GLY A 236 21.19 -26.22 46.94
C GLY A 236 22.67 -26.09 47.28
N LYS A 237 23.06 -25.68 48.49
CA LYS A 237 23.13 -26.58 49.66
C LYS A 237 23.51 -28.00 49.27
N ASN A 238 24.82 -28.28 49.22
CA ASN A 238 25.46 -29.33 50.02
C ASN A 238 26.99 -29.29 49.85
N SER A 239 27.69 -29.78 50.87
CA SER A 239 29.17 -29.83 51.04
C SER A 239 29.81 -28.52 51.52
N ALA A 240 30.63 -28.50 52.58
CA ALA A 240 30.79 -29.44 53.69
C ALA A 240 31.48 -28.71 54.86
N GLU A 241 31.12 -29.02 56.12
CA GLU A 241 32.05 -28.84 57.23
C GLU A 241 33.13 -29.93 57.13
N VAL A 242 34.42 -29.56 57.05
CA VAL A 242 35.51 -30.25 57.77
C VAL A 242 36.66 -29.25 58.00
N SER A 243 36.87 -28.93 59.28
CA SER A 243 38.16 -28.72 59.97
C SER A 243 39.40 -28.30 59.17
N THR A 244 40.04 -27.20 59.61
CA THR A 244 41.39 -27.33 60.21
C THR A 244 41.74 -26.14 61.12
N LYS A 245 42.23 -26.44 62.32
CA LYS A 245 42.97 -25.51 63.19
C LYS A 245 44.43 -25.44 62.70
N LYS A 246 45.03 -24.25 62.62
CA LYS A 246 46.33 -23.90 63.27
C LYS A 246 46.98 -22.64 62.68
N ASN A 247 47.60 -21.88 63.60
CA ASN A 247 48.71 -20.93 63.42
C ASN A 247 48.41 -19.68 62.56
N GLU A 248 48.83 -18.46 62.93
CA GLU A 248 49.63 -17.98 64.08
C GLU A 248 48.85 -16.96 64.94
#